data_AF-A0A6I3N1V6-F1
#
_entry.id   AF-A0A6I3N1V6-F1
#
_cell.length_a   1.000
_cell.length_b   1.000
_cell.length_c   1.000
_cell.angle_alpha   90.00
_cell.angle_beta   90.00
_cell.angle_gamma   90.00
#
_symmetry.space_group_name_H-M   'P 1'
#
loop_
_entity.id
_entity.type
_entity.pdbx_description
1 polymer ?
#
loop_
_entity_poly.entity_id
_entity_poly.type
_entity_poly.pdbx_seq_one_letter_code
_entity_poly.pdbx_strand_id
1 'polypeptide(L)'
;MSNLDMTEAVKMLAIEKGISVDALLQVLVEALASAYKKRPGAADEVIVEINPDNLDMRFTAYDLDDDGNWINERDDTPKKEELGRIAAVTFRQVMSQRIREAERDRKFEEYANREGDIVTGIIQQIDKRYTLLDLG
;
A
#
# COMPACT_ATOMS: atom_id res chain seq x y z
N MET A 1 4.32 1.06 -23.03
CA MET A 1 3.87 1.98 -21.98
C MET A 1 5.10 2.75 -21.54
N SER A 2 5.11 4.06 -21.77
CA SER A 2 6.29 4.89 -21.46
C SER A 2 6.37 5.09 -19.95
N ASN A 3 7.58 5.20 -19.39
CA ASN A 3 7.76 5.56 -17.97
C ASN A 3 7.02 6.87 -17.59
N LEU A 4 6.76 7.74 -18.58
CA LEU A 4 6.03 8.99 -18.40
C LEU A 4 4.54 8.76 -18.06
N ASP A 5 3.91 7.73 -18.63
CA ASP A 5 2.49 7.42 -18.41
C ASP A 5 2.24 6.90 -16.98
N MET A 6 3.23 6.18 -16.41
CA MET A 6 3.12 5.58 -15.07
C MET A 6 3.17 6.64 -13.98
N THR A 7 4.09 7.62 -14.10
CA THR A 7 4.22 8.72 -13.13
C THR A 7 2.98 9.60 -13.11
N GLU A 8 2.43 9.91 -14.28
CA GLU A 8 1.22 10.73 -14.39
C GLU A 8 -0.01 9.99 -13.85
N ALA A 9 -0.12 8.68 -14.12
CA ALA A 9 -1.18 7.84 -13.56
C ALA A 9 -1.12 7.78 -12.02
N VAL A 10 0.08 7.62 -11.44
CA VAL A 10 0.25 7.61 -9.97
C VAL A 10 -0.13 8.96 -9.37
N LYS A 11 0.29 10.07 -9.98
CA LYS A 11 -0.06 11.43 -9.52
C LYS A 11 -1.57 11.71 -9.64
N MET A 12 -2.20 11.37 -10.76
CA MET A 12 -3.64 11.53 -10.94
C MET A 12 -4.44 10.69 -9.95
N LEU A 13 -4.03 9.45 -9.70
CA LEU A 13 -4.68 8.57 -8.73
C LEU A 13 -4.53 9.05 -7.29
N ALA A 14 -3.36 9.56 -6.91
CA ALA A 14 -3.13 10.17 -5.60
C ALA A 14 -4.11 11.34 -5.38
N ILE A 15 -4.24 12.23 -6.37
CA ILE A 15 -5.17 13.37 -6.34
C ILE A 15 -6.62 12.91 -6.27
N GLU A 16 -7.04 11.97 -7.12
CA GLU A 16 -8.45 11.50 -7.19
C GLU A 16 -8.91 10.86 -5.88
N LYS A 17 -8.01 10.18 -5.17
CA LYS A 17 -8.33 9.47 -3.93
C LYS A 17 -7.99 10.26 -2.66
N GLY A 18 -7.52 11.50 -2.79
CA GLY A 18 -7.19 12.37 -1.66
C GLY A 18 -6.00 11.90 -0.83
N ILE A 19 -5.10 11.10 -1.41
CA ILE A 19 -3.91 10.57 -0.74
C ILE A 19 -2.70 11.37 -1.23
N SER A 20 -1.80 11.77 -0.32
CA SER A 20 -0.56 12.43 -0.75
C SER A 20 0.35 11.46 -1.51
N VAL A 21 1.09 11.97 -2.50
CA VAL A 21 2.04 11.17 -3.28
C VAL A 21 3.06 10.49 -2.35
N ASP A 22 3.52 11.21 -1.32
CA ASP A 22 4.49 10.69 -0.35
C ASP A 22 3.93 9.51 0.45
N ALA A 23 2.68 9.59 0.92
CA ALA A 23 2.05 8.50 1.66
C ALA A 23 1.88 7.25 0.77
N LEU A 24 1.58 7.46 -0.51
CA LEU A 24 1.45 6.38 -1.47
C LEU A 24 2.79 5.71 -1.77
N LEU A 25 3.84 6.51 -1.97
CA LEU A 25 5.20 6.02 -2.18
C LEU A 25 5.72 5.25 -0.96
N GLN A 26 5.44 5.73 0.25
CA GLN A 26 5.84 5.05 1.47
C GLN A 26 5.23 3.64 1.55
N VAL A 27 3.93 3.50 1.29
CA VAL A 27 3.32 2.17 1.34
C VAL A 27 3.82 1.27 0.21
N LEU A 28 4.11 1.84 -0.96
CA LEU A 28 4.74 1.10 -2.05
C LEU A 28 6.12 0.57 -1.65
N VAL A 29 6.95 1.39 -1.00
CA VAL A 29 8.26 0.99 -0.43
C VAL A 29 8.11 -0.19 0.52
N GLU A 30 7.21 -0.07 1.51
CA GLU A 30 6.99 -1.11 2.52
C GLU A 30 6.56 -2.45 1.89
N ALA A 31 5.65 -2.38 0.93
CA ALA A 31 5.11 -3.57 0.30
C ALA A 31 6.09 -4.19 -0.70
N LEU A 32 6.94 -3.39 -1.37
CA LEU A 32 8.05 -3.87 -2.17
C LEU A 32 9.13 -4.55 -1.33
N ALA A 33 9.49 -3.97 -0.17
CA ALA A 33 10.41 -4.59 0.77
C ALA A 33 9.87 -5.95 1.25
N SER A 34 8.57 -6.02 1.60
CA SER A 34 7.91 -7.26 1.98
C SER A 34 7.91 -8.31 0.85
N ALA A 35 7.67 -7.88 -0.40
CA ALA A 35 7.70 -8.77 -1.56
C ALA A 35 9.11 -9.30 -1.83
N TYR A 36 10.13 -8.46 -1.67
CA TYR A 36 11.53 -8.83 -1.81
C TYR A 36 11.92 -9.93 -0.82
N LYS A 37 11.62 -9.75 0.48
CA LYS A 37 11.93 -10.75 1.54
C LYS A 37 11.28 -12.11 1.34
N LYS A 38 10.23 -12.21 0.50
CA LYS A 38 9.56 -13.48 0.16
C LYS A 38 10.27 -14.25 -0.96
N ARG A 39 11.27 -13.67 -1.64
CA ARG A 39 12.00 -14.32 -2.72
C ARG A 39 12.99 -15.34 -2.14
N PRO A 40 13.15 -16.51 -2.77
CA PRO A 40 14.18 -17.47 -2.37
C PRO A 40 15.56 -16.84 -2.58
N GLY A 41 16.38 -16.84 -1.52
CA GLY A 41 17.72 -16.23 -1.53
C GLY A 41 17.74 -14.72 -1.26
N ALA A 42 16.62 -14.13 -0.82
CA ALA A 42 16.61 -12.75 -0.34
C ALA A 42 17.50 -12.58 0.89
N ALA A 43 18.13 -11.40 1.02
CA ALA A 43 18.84 -11.02 2.23
C ALA A 43 17.88 -10.84 3.42
N ASP A 44 18.44 -10.85 4.63
CA ASP A 44 17.68 -10.71 5.87
C ASP A 44 16.98 -9.35 5.96
N GLU A 45 17.71 -8.28 5.61
CA GLU A 45 17.22 -6.91 5.59
C GLU A 45 17.37 -6.25 4.22
N VAL A 46 16.46 -5.33 3.93
CA VAL A 46 16.47 -4.58 2.67
C VAL A 46 15.96 -3.16 2.89
N ILE A 47 16.72 -2.19 2.38
CA ILE A 47 16.29 -0.80 2.23
C ILE A 47 15.82 -0.61 0.80
N VAL A 48 14.59 -0.13 0.63
CA VAL A 48 14.02 0.18 -0.69
C VAL A 48 13.87 1.69 -0.81
N GLU A 49 14.49 2.26 -1.82
CA GLU A 49 14.36 3.69 -2.15
C GLU A 49 13.64 3.84 -3.49
N ILE A 50 12.77 4.84 -3.60
CA ILE A 50 12.05 5.15 -4.82
C ILE A 50 12.23 6.62 -5.11
N ASN A 51 12.69 6.93 -6.33
CA ASN A 51 12.74 8.31 -6.80
C ASN A 51 11.33 8.75 -7.25
N PRO A 52 10.76 9.82 -6.66
CA PRO A 52 9.38 10.25 -6.92
C PRO A 52 9.16 10.80 -8.34
N ASP A 53 10.22 11.24 -9.02
CA ASP A 53 10.12 11.88 -10.35
C ASP A 53 10.11 10.86 -11.48
N ASN A 54 10.95 9.82 -11.38
CA ASN A 54 11.14 8.83 -12.45
C ASN A 54 10.74 7.40 -12.05
N LEU A 55 10.29 7.18 -10.81
CA LEU A 55 9.95 5.89 -10.21
C LEU A 55 11.09 4.87 -10.31
N ASP A 56 12.33 5.32 -10.40
CA ASP A 56 13.50 4.44 -10.34
C ASP A 56 13.64 3.94 -8.90
N MET A 57 13.78 2.63 -8.75
CA MET A 57 13.77 1.95 -7.46
C MET A 57 15.12 1.31 -7.22
N ARG A 58 15.64 1.43 -5.99
CA ARG A 58 16.90 0.83 -5.57
C ARG A 58 16.68 -0.04 -4.34
N PHE A 59 17.22 -1.26 -4.35
CA PHE A 59 17.14 -2.20 -3.25
C PHE A 59 18.56 -2.43 -2.73
N THR A 60 18.82 -1.96 -1.53
CA THR A 60 20.09 -2.20 -0.84
C THR A 60 19.85 -3.26 0.22
N ALA A 61 20.47 -4.43 0.04
CA ALA A 61 20.26 -5.59 0.87
C ALA A 61 21.41 -5.76 1.86
N TYR A 62 21.09 -6.26 3.05
CA TYR A 62 22.01 -6.48 4.16
C TYR A 62 21.76 -7.87 4.75
N ASP A 63 22.84 -8.55 5.11
CA ASP A 63 22.77 -9.77 5.91
C ASP A 63 22.86 -9.39 7.40
N LEU A 64 22.34 -10.24 8.28
CA LEU A 64 22.50 -10.07 9.72
C LEU A 64 23.65 -10.93 10.24
N ASP A 65 24.49 -10.34 11.11
CA ASP A 65 25.43 -11.13 11.91
C ASP A 65 24.74 -11.79 13.13
N ASP A 66 25.50 -12.61 13.87
CA ASP A 66 25.00 -13.32 15.04
C ASP A 66 24.52 -12.38 16.17
N ASP A 67 24.91 -11.10 16.13
CA ASP A 67 24.55 -10.05 17.09
C ASP A 67 23.39 -9.16 16.58
N GLY A 68 22.90 -9.40 15.35
CA GLY A 68 21.83 -8.64 14.70
C GLY A 68 22.27 -7.32 14.06
N ASN A 69 23.58 -7.09 13.88
CA ASN A 69 24.07 -5.94 13.14
C ASN A 69 23.96 -6.17 11.62
N TRP A 70 23.74 -5.07 10.89
CA TRP A 70 23.61 -5.10 9.45
C TRP A 70 25.01 -5.13 8.82
N ILE A 71 25.30 -6.21 8.11
CA ILE A 71 26.57 -6.44 7.46
C ILE A 71 26.36 -6.80 5.98
N ASN A 72 27.45 -6.86 5.20
CA ASN A 72 27.43 -7.25 3.78
C ASN A 72 26.44 -6.44 2.92
N GLU A 73 26.57 -5.11 2.92
CA GLU A 73 25.81 -4.24 2.02
C GLU A 73 26.01 -4.66 0.56
N ARG A 74 24.92 -4.94 -0.14
CA ARG A 74 24.92 -5.23 -1.57
C ARG A 74 23.73 -4.60 -2.29
N ASP A 75 23.94 -4.21 -3.54
CA ASP A 75 22.84 -3.88 -4.44
C ASP A 75 22.19 -5.19 -4.92
N ASP A 76 20.93 -5.38 -4.55
CA ASP A 76 20.11 -6.52 -5.00
C ASP A 76 18.84 -6.00 -5.71
N THR A 77 18.98 -4.87 -6.42
CA THR A 77 17.91 -4.28 -7.22
C THR A 77 17.46 -5.28 -8.30
N PRO A 78 16.21 -5.79 -8.23
CA PRO A 78 15.70 -6.72 -9.22
C PRO A 78 15.58 -6.06 -10.60
N LYS A 79 15.45 -6.86 -11.65
CA LYS A 79 15.30 -6.34 -13.02
C LYS A 79 14.06 -5.44 -13.15
N LYS A 80 14.17 -4.36 -13.94
CA LYS A 80 13.11 -3.36 -14.12
C LYS A 80 11.76 -3.96 -14.52
N GLU A 81 11.75 -5.01 -15.35
CA GLU A 81 10.51 -5.66 -15.77
C GLU A 81 9.79 -6.39 -14.64
N GLU A 82 10.55 -7.01 -13.73
CA GLU A 82 10.02 -7.72 -12.56
C GLU A 82 9.49 -6.72 -11.53
N LEU A 83 10.26 -5.64 -11.29
CA LEU A 83 9.87 -4.54 -10.41
C LEU A 83 8.60 -3.85 -10.88
N GLY A 84 8.48 -3.52 -12.17
CA GLY A 84 7.27 -2.87 -12.70
C GLY A 84 6.01 -3.73 -12.48
N ARG A 85 6.12 -5.05 -12.61
CA ARG A 85 5.00 -5.97 -12.34
C ARG A 85 4.63 -6.03 -10.86
N ILE A 86 5.62 -6.20 -9.99
CA ILE A 86 5.39 -6.27 -8.53
C ILE A 86 4.82 -4.94 -8.05
N ALA A 87 5.44 -3.82 -8.44
CA ALA A 87 4.97 -2.47 -8.12
C ALA A 87 3.52 -2.27 -8.58
N ALA A 88 3.14 -2.65 -9.81
CA ALA A 88 1.77 -2.47 -10.29
C ALA A 88 0.73 -3.34 -9.55
N VAL A 89 1.07 -4.57 -9.17
CA VAL A 89 0.17 -5.46 -8.40
C VAL A 89 0.02 -4.92 -6.97
N THR A 90 1.14 -4.65 -6.33
CA THR A 90 1.22 -4.11 -4.98
C THR A 90 0.53 -2.76 -4.87
N PHE A 91 0.79 -1.85 -5.80
CA PHE A 91 0.16 -0.54 -5.86
C PHE A 91 -1.37 -0.64 -5.91
N ARG A 92 -1.94 -1.51 -6.76
CA ARG A 92 -3.40 -1.71 -6.79
C ARG A 92 -3.95 -2.20 -5.46
N GLN A 93 -3.26 -3.15 -4.83
CA GLN A 93 -3.66 -3.68 -3.53
C GLN A 93 -3.60 -2.61 -2.44
N VAL A 94 -2.48 -1.92 -2.32
CA VAL A 94 -2.25 -0.82 -1.37
C VAL A 94 -3.26 0.31 -1.56
N MET A 95 -3.52 0.71 -2.80
CA MET A 95 -4.51 1.73 -3.12
C MET A 95 -5.91 1.32 -2.67
N SER A 96 -6.34 0.10 -2.99
CA SER A 96 -7.65 -0.40 -2.54
C SER A 96 -7.78 -0.44 -1.01
N GLN A 97 -6.67 -0.71 -0.30
CA GLN A 97 -6.64 -0.68 1.17
C GLN A 97 -6.78 0.74 1.70
N ARG A 98 -5.99 1.69 1.20
CA ARG A 98 -6.04 3.10 1.62
C ARG A 98 -7.37 3.77 1.31
N ILE A 99 -7.98 3.47 0.15
CA ILE A 99 -9.33 3.94 -0.17
C ILE A 99 -10.32 3.44 0.88
N ARG A 100 -10.25 2.15 1.23
CA ARG A 100 -11.15 1.55 2.22
C ARG A 100 -10.93 2.10 3.63
N GLU A 101 -9.70 2.42 3.98
CA GLU A 101 -9.34 3.07 5.25
C GLU A 101 -9.88 4.50 5.29
N ALA A 102 -9.62 5.31 4.27
CA ALA A 102 -10.12 6.68 4.19
C ALA A 102 -11.66 6.73 4.17
N GLU A 103 -12.32 5.81 3.45
CA GLU A 103 -13.78 5.68 3.47
C GLU A 103 -14.30 5.27 4.86
N ARG A 104 -13.59 4.37 5.56
CA ARG A 104 -13.95 3.94 6.91
C ARG A 104 -13.79 5.09 7.90
N ASP A 105 -12.70 5.82 7.84
CA ASP A 105 -12.43 6.96 8.73
C ASP A 105 -13.46 8.06 8.52
N ARG A 106 -13.79 8.37 7.25
CA ARG A 106 -14.85 9.32 6.91
C ARG A 106 -16.23 8.88 7.40
N LYS A 107 -16.59 7.60 7.19
CA LYS A 107 -17.84 7.04 7.74
C LYS A 107 -17.84 7.12 9.26
N PHE A 108 -16.72 6.78 9.91
CA PHE A 108 -16.60 6.85 11.35
C PHE A 108 -16.83 8.28 11.86
N GLU A 109 -16.20 9.31 11.28
CA GLU A 109 -16.43 10.70 11.65
C GLU A 109 -17.87 11.17 11.42
N GLU A 110 -18.49 10.73 10.32
CA GLU A 110 -19.88 11.04 9.97
C GLU A 110 -20.87 10.46 11.01
N TYR A 111 -20.62 9.23 11.49
CA TYR A 111 -21.48 8.56 12.46
C TYR A 111 -21.09 8.84 13.93
N ALA A 112 -19.85 9.25 14.21
CA ALA A 112 -19.36 9.53 15.56
C ALA A 112 -20.12 10.69 16.22
N ASN A 113 -20.55 11.67 15.43
CA ASN A 113 -21.34 12.82 15.93
C ASN A 113 -22.85 12.54 16.01
N ARG A 114 -23.30 11.32 15.68
CA ARG A 114 -24.72 10.93 15.62
C ARG A 114 -25.09 9.87 16.66
N GLU A 115 -24.29 9.76 17.72
CA GLU A 115 -24.58 8.83 18.82
C GLU A 115 -25.91 9.20 19.49
N GLY A 116 -26.86 8.24 19.50
CA GLY A 116 -28.21 8.43 20.04
C GLY A 116 -29.28 8.81 19.02
N ASP A 117 -28.92 9.09 17.76
CA ASP A 117 -29.89 9.34 16.70
C ASP A 117 -30.62 8.05 16.28
N ILE A 118 -31.92 8.15 16.02
CA ILE A 118 -32.69 7.07 15.37
C ILE A 118 -32.49 7.19 13.87
N VAL A 119 -31.95 6.13 13.25
CA VAL A 119 -31.73 6.03 11.81
C VAL A 119 -32.50 4.85 11.22
N THR A 120 -32.96 5.01 9.98
CA THR A 120 -33.60 3.93 9.21
C THR A 120 -32.58 3.24 8.32
N GLY A 121 -32.60 1.91 8.28
CA GLY A 121 -31.69 1.10 7.47
C GLY A 121 -32.42 0.04 6.64
N ILE A 122 -31.77 -0.42 5.59
CA ILE A 122 -32.22 -1.52 4.74
C ILE A 122 -31.51 -2.79 5.21
N ILE A 123 -32.27 -3.88 5.40
CA ILE A 123 -31.68 -5.18 5.73
C ILE A 123 -31.00 -5.74 4.48
N GLN A 124 -29.69 -5.94 4.55
CA GLN A 124 -28.90 -6.54 3.46
C GLN A 124 -28.83 -8.06 3.61
N GLN A 125 -28.64 -8.55 4.84
CA GLN A 125 -28.49 -9.99 5.09
C GLN A 125 -28.97 -10.35 6.49
N ILE A 126 -29.64 -11.50 6.60
CA ILE A 126 -30.10 -12.06 7.88
C ILE A 126 -29.36 -13.37 8.12
N ASP A 127 -28.62 -13.45 9.22
CA ASP A 127 -28.01 -14.66 9.73
C ASP A 127 -28.64 -15.06 11.07
N LYS A 128 -28.42 -16.30 11.52
CA LYS A 128 -29.00 -16.79 12.80
C LYS A 128 -28.53 -16.01 14.04
N ARG A 129 -27.41 -15.28 13.95
CA ARG A 129 -26.78 -14.58 15.08
C ARG A 129 -26.70 -13.07 14.93
N TYR A 130 -26.85 -12.55 13.72
CA TYR A 130 -26.79 -11.12 13.44
C TYR A 130 -27.56 -10.78 12.17
N THR A 131 -27.89 -9.50 11.99
CA THR A 131 -28.47 -8.97 10.76
C THR A 131 -27.56 -7.85 10.28
N LEU A 132 -27.15 -7.89 9.02
CA LEU A 132 -26.41 -6.82 8.39
C LEU A 132 -27.41 -5.78 7.89
N LEU A 133 -27.35 -4.57 8.43
CA LEU A 133 -28.13 -3.43 7.97
C LEU A 133 -27.24 -2.44 7.24
N ASP A 134 -27.73 -1.92 6.13
CA ASP A 134 -27.16 -0.82 5.37
C ASP A 134 -27.92 0.46 5.70
N LEU A 135 -27.20 1.50 6.09
CA LEU A 135 -27.75 2.77 6.54
C LEU A 135 -27.65 3.87 5.46
N GLY A 136 -27.12 3.53 4.26
CA GLY A 136 -26.73 4.49 3.22
C GLY A 136 -25.22 4.64 3.11
#